data_AF-A0A535YTQ8-F1
#
_entry.id   AF-A0A535YTQ8-F1
#
_cell.length_a   1.000
_cell.length_b   1.000
_cell.length_c   1.000
_cell.angle_alpha   90.00
_cell.angle_beta   90.00
_cell.angle_gamma   90.00
#
_symmetry.space_group_name_H-M   'P 1'
#
loop_
_entity.id
_entity.type
_entity.pdbx_description
1 polymer ?
#
loop_
_entity_poly.entity_id
_entity_poly.type
_entity_poly.pdbx_seq_one_letter_code
_entity_poly.pdbx_strand_id
1 'polypeptide(L)' 'MPFKSKAQRRKFAQLLVEGKITEDQYEEWNRSTGKKVLPERVHPKASAKKTKSRKTTAKKRTNK' A
#
# COMPACT_ATOMS: atom_id res chain seq x y z
N MET A 1 5.56 14.13 0.55
CA MET A 1 5.31 12.67 0.47
C MET A 1 4.90 12.33 -0.96
N PRO A 2 5.51 11.33 -1.63
CA PRO A 2 5.20 11.04 -3.03
C PRO A 2 3.85 10.31 -3.18
N PHE A 3 3.11 10.60 -4.26
CA PHE A 3 1.89 9.87 -4.59
C PHE A 3 2.23 8.42 -4.97
N LYS A 4 1.42 7.47 -4.49
CA LYS A 4 1.59 6.04 -4.82
C LYS A 4 0.76 5.60 -6.02
N SER A 5 -0.31 6.34 -6.32
CA SER A 5 -1.21 6.04 -7.44
C SER A 5 -1.86 7.30 -8.02
N LYS A 6 -2.35 7.20 -9.26
CA LYS A 6 -3.13 8.27 -9.91
C LYS A 6 -4.43 8.55 -9.15
N ALA A 7 -5.10 7.51 -8.65
CA ALA A 7 -6.32 7.66 -7.86
C ALA A 7 -6.08 8.47 -6.57
N GLN A 8 -4.92 8.26 -5.92
CA GLN A 8 -4.52 9.03 -4.75
C GLN A 8 -4.33 10.52 -5.10
N ARG A 9 -3.63 10.83 -6.21
CA ARG A 9 -3.46 12.21 -6.69
C ARG A 9 -4.79 12.91 -6.96
N ARG A 10 -5.78 12.21 -7.53
CA ARG A 10 -7.14 12.75 -7.74
C ARG A 10 -7.85 13.07 -6.43
N LYS A 11 -7.73 12.19 -5.42
CA LYS A 11 -8.30 12.44 -4.09
C LYS A 11 -7.68 13.65 -3.41
N PHE A 12 -6.37 13.85 -3.57
CA PHE A 12 -5.71 15.05 -3.03
C PHE A 12 -6.06 16.32 -3.80
N ALA A 13 -6.27 16.26 -5.12
CA ALA A 13 -6.80 17.41 -5.86
C ALA A 13 -8.20 17.81 -5.35
N GLN A 14 -9.04 16.83 -5.00
CA GLN A 14 -10.32 17.11 -4.36
C GLN A 14 -10.14 17.81 -3.00
N LEU A 15 -9.17 17.38 -2.18
CA LEU A 15 -8.86 18.03 -0.90
C LEU A 15 -8.33 19.46 -1.05
N LEU A 16 -7.62 19.76 -2.15
CA LEU A 16 -7.18 21.10 -2.48
C LEU A 16 -8.36 22.00 -2.82
N VAL A 17 -9.30 21.50 -3.64
CA VAL A 17 -10.55 22.23 -3.95
C VAL A 17 -11.42 22.42 -2.71
N GLU A 18 -11.45 21.45 -1.81
CA GLU A 18 -12.13 21.54 -0.52
C GLU A 18 -11.41 22.47 0.49
N GLY A 19 -10.22 22.99 0.16
CA GLY A 19 -9.44 23.88 1.03
C GLY A 19 -8.80 23.21 2.25
N LYS A 20 -8.74 21.87 2.27
CA LYS A 20 -8.16 21.08 3.38
C LYS A 20 -6.64 20.94 3.29
N ILE A 21 -6.07 21.23 2.13
CA ILE A 21 -4.63 21.27 1.89
C ILE A 21 -4.30 22.54 1.09
N THR A 22 -3.07 23.03 1.23
CA THR A 22 -2.55 24.15 0.45
C THR A 22 -1.98 23.69 -0.89
N GLU A 23 -1.91 24.62 -1.84
CA GLU A 23 -1.30 24.39 -3.15
C GLU A 23 0.17 24.00 -3.03
N ASP A 24 0.91 24.66 -2.11
CA ASP A 24 2.31 24.33 -1.80
C ASP A 24 2.49 22.87 -1.36
N GLN A 25 1.59 22.35 -0.51
CA GLN A 25 1.64 20.96 -0.08
C GLN A 25 1.39 20.00 -1.25
N TYR A 26 0.44 20.33 -2.12
CA TYR A 26 0.16 19.53 -3.31
C TYR A 26 1.34 19.54 -4.30
N GLU A 27 1.96 20.69 -4.51
CA GLU A 27 3.14 20.87 -5.36
C GLU A 27 4.34 20.10 -4.84
N GLU A 28 4.61 20.18 -3.54
CA GLU A 28 5.73 19.48 -2.90
C GLU A 28 5.57 17.96 -3.04
N TRP A 29 4.34 17.46 -2.95
CA TRP A 29 4.02 16.05 -3.18
C TRP A 29 4.13 15.65 -4.66
N ASN A 30 3.73 16.53 -5.59
CA ASN A 30 3.95 16.32 -7.04
C ASN A 30 5.44 16.27 -7.38
N ARG A 31 6.23 17.19 -6.84
CA ARG A 31 7.68 17.26 -7.04
C ARG A 31 8.38 16.02 -6.51
N SER A 32 7.97 15.56 -5.32
CA SER A 32 8.48 14.33 -4.71
C SER A 32 8.14 13.05 -5.51
N THR A 33 7.04 13.06 -6.27
CA THR A 33 6.61 11.91 -7.08
C THR A 33 7.49 11.70 -8.33
N GLY A 34 8.09 12.76 -8.86
CA GLY A 34 8.96 12.71 -10.03
C GLY A 34 8.26 12.30 -11.33
N LYS A 35 9.03 11.91 -12.36
CA LYS A 35 8.53 11.55 -13.72
C LYS A 35 8.00 10.11 -13.84
N LYS A 36 7.80 9.41 -12.73
CA LYS A 36 7.45 7.98 -12.75
C LYS A 36 6.01 7.81 -13.21
N VAL A 37 5.76 6.92 -14.17
CA VAL A 37 4.39 6.58 -14.58
C VAL A 37 3.73 5.82 -13.43
N LEU A 38 2.80 6.47 -12.73
CA LEU A 38 2.09 5.85 -11.61
C LEU A 38 1.01 4.89 -12.11
N PRO A 39 0.83 3.73 -11.44
CA PRO A 39 -0.33 2.88 -11.67
C PRO A 39 -1.63 3.62 -11.30
N GLU A 40 -2.74 3.20 -11.90
CA GLU A 40 -4.05 3.79 -11.63
C GLU A 40 -4.47 3.62 -10.17
N ARG A 41 -4.40 2.38 -9.68
CA ARG A 41 -4.59 1.98 -8.28
C ARG A 41 -3.49 1.00 -7.89
N VAL A 42 -2.97 1.14 -6.67
CA VAL A 42 -2.07 0.13 -6.10
C VAL A 42 -2.94 -0.97 -5.51
N HIS A 43 -3.00 -2.10 -6.21
CA HIS A 43 -3.54 -3.32 -5.62
C HIS A 43 -2.45 -4.02 -4.82
N PRO A 44 -2.69 -4.40 -3.55
CA PRO A 44 -1.76 -5.24 -2.84
C PRO A 44 -1.60 -6.52 -3.66
N LYS A 45 -0.37 -6.83 -4.10
CA LYS A 45 -0.09 -8.15 -4.66
C LYS A 45 -0.44 -9.15 -3.59
N ALA A 46 -1.26 -10.15 -3.93
CA ALA A 46 -1.61 -11.23 -3.02
C ALA A 46 -0.30 -11.84 -2.51
N SER A 47 0.09 -11.50 -1.29
CA SER A 47 1.15 -12.21 -0.61
C SER A 47 0.65 -13.64 -0.50
N ALA A 48 1.44 -14.59 -1.02
CA ALA A 48 1.15 -16.01 -0.88
C ALA A 48 0.75 -16.25 0.58
N LYS A 49 -0.51 -16.67 0.81
CA LYS A 49 -1.00 -16.98 2.15
C LYS A 49 0.04 -17.90 2.77
N LYS A 50 0.77 -17.44 3.79
CA LYS A 50 1.68 -18.31 4.54
C LYS A 50 0.80 -19.40 5.12
N THR A 51 0.82 -20.57 4.51
CA THR A 51 0.17 -21.77 5.03
C THR A 51 0.77 -21.97 6.40
N LYS A 52 -0.03 -21.78 7.47
CA LYS A 52 0.40 -22.14 8.83
C LYS A 52 0.74 -23.63 8.77
N SER A 53 2.03 -23.93 8.73
CA SER A 53 2.54 -25.29 8.92
C SER A 53 1.97 -25.77 10.26
N ARG A 54 1.01 -26.70 10.18
CA ARG A 54 0.52 -27.41 11.36
C ARG A 54 1.69 -28.26 11.84
N LYS A 55 2.36 -27.79 12.89
CA LYS A 55 3.37 -28.55 13.63
C LYS A 55 2.72 -29.86 14.08
N THR A 56 3.01 -30.95 13.37
CA THR A 56 2.60 -32.30 13.77
C THR A 56 3.31 -32.61 15.08
N THR A 57 2.58 -32.58 16.18
CA THR A 57 3.05 -33.13 17.45
C THR A 57 3.25 -34.62 17.25
N ALA A 58 4.52 -35.03 17.17
CA ALA A 58 4.90 -36.43 17.14
C ALA A 58 4.37 -37.10 18.42
N LYS A 59 3.29 -37.87 18.27
CA LYS A 59 2.74 -38.70 19.34
C LYS A 59 3.79 -39.76 19.68
N LYS A 60 4.51 -39.59 20.80
CA LYS A 60 5.35 -40.63 21.40
C LYS A 60 4.53 -41.92 21.49
N ARG A 61 4.89 -42.93 20.69
CA ARG A 61 4.45 -44.31 20.91
C ARG A 61 5.29 -44.83 22.07
N THR A 62 4.66 -45.02 23.23
CA THR A 62 5.17 -45.86 24.31
C THR A 62 5.17 -47.29 23.78
N ASN A 63 6.29 -48.00 23.87
CA ASN A 63 6.33 -49.44 23.62
C ASN A 63 6.80 -50.17 24.88
N LYS A 64 5.94 -51.11 25.26
CA LYS A 64 6.08 -52.35 26.05
C LYS A 64 7.22 -52.47 27.06
#